data_AF-A0A524ACE3-F1
#
_entry.id   AF-A0A524ACE3-F1
#
_cell.length_a   1.000
_cell.length_b   1.000
_cell.length_c   1.000
_cell.angle_alpha   90.00
_cell.angle_beta   90.00
_cell.angle_gamma   90.00
#
_symmetry.space_group_name_H-M   'P 1'
#
loop_
_entity.id
_entity.type
_entity.pdbx_description
1 polymer ?
#
loop_
_entity_poly.entity_id
_entity_poly.type
_entity_poly.pdbx_seq_one_letter_code
_entity_poly.pdbx_strand_id
1 'polypeptide(L)' 'MSRNKPAPLKRRLGKAARRTRRAPVWVMAKTGGRVRTHAKRRSWRRQRIKP' A
#
# COMPACT_ATOMS: atom_id res chain seq x y z
N MET A 1 4.06 -5.77 22.94
CA MET A 1 3.85 -6.51 21.67
C MET A 1 4.16 -5.64 20.44
N SER A 2 5.43 -5.53 20.03
CA SER A 2 5.80 -4.83 18.79
C SER A 2 6.82 -5.60 17.93
N ARG A 3 7.70 -6.40 18.57
CA ARG A 3 8.76 -7.19 17.95
C ARG A 3 8.27 -8.55 17.42
N ASN A 4 7.61 -9.35 18.27
CA ASN A 4 7.15 -10.69 17.92
C ASN A 4 5.71 -10.61 17.40
N LYS A 5 5.54 -10.71 16.09
CA LYS A 5 4.24 -10.70 15.41
C LYS A 5 3.94 -12.09 14.83
N PRO A 6 2.71 -12.61 14.98
CA PRO A 6 2.33 -13.87 14.36
C PRO A 6 2.39 -13.75 12.83
N ALA A 7 2.64 -14.87 12.14
CA ALA A 7 2.74 -14.94 10.69
C ALA A 7 1.56 -14.26 9.92
N PRO A 8 0.27 -14.45 10.28
CA PRO A 8 -0.83 -13.79 9.58
C PRO A 8 -0.76 -12.26 9.67
N LEU A 9 -0.38 -11.71 10.83
CA LEU A 9 -0.23 -10.27 11.00
C LEU A 9 0.89 -9.72 10.13
N LYS A 10 2.04 -10.42 10.03
CA LYS A 10 3.14 -10.03 9.14
C LYS A 10 2.70 -9.98 7.67
N ARG A 11 1.90 -10.95 7.21
CA ARG A 11 1.36 -10.97 5.84
C ARG A 11 0.42 -9.77 5.58
N ARG A 12 -0.49 -9.47 6.51
CA ARG A 12 -1.40 -8.30 6.41
C ARG A 12 -0.62 -6.98 6.35
N LEU A 13 0.38 -6.81 7.21
CA LEU A 13 1.23 -5.62 7.22
C LEU A 13 2.05 -5.50 5.92
N GLY A 14 2.60 -6.60 5.41
CA GLY A 14 3.31 -6.63 4.13
C GLY A 14 2.41 -6.24 2.96
N LYS A 15 1.16 -6.75 2.93
CA LYS A 15 0.15 -6.35 1.94
C LYS A 15 -0.18 -4.86 2.03
N ALA A 16 -0.37 -4.33 3.25
CA ALA A 16 -0.64 -2.92 3.48
C ALA A 16 0.52 -2.01 3.03
N ALA A 17 1.77 -2.46 3.20
CA ALA A 17 2.94 -1.75 2.69
C ALA A 17 2.95 -1.70 1.15
N ARG A 18 2.70 -2.83 0.48
CA ARG A 18 2.66 -2.89 -0.99
C ARG A 18 1.55 -2.03 -1.60
N ARG A 19 0.39 -1.93 -0.95
CA ARG A 19 -0.78 -1.18 -1.44
C ARG A 19 -0.56 0.34 -1.57
N THR A 20 0.45 0.89 -0.90
CA THR A 20 0.70 2.34 -0.86
C THR A 20 1.48 2.86 -2.08
N ARG A 21 2.01 1.95 -2.91
CA ARG A 21 2.79 2.26 -4.12
C ARG A 21 1.93 2.92 -5.21
N ARG A 22 2.55 3.77 -6.03
CA ARG A 22 1.89 4.40 -7.19
C ARG A 22 1.59 3.36 -8.28
N ALA A 23 0.70 3.70 -9.22
CA ALA A 23 0.54 2.95 -10.46
C ALA A 23 1.90 2.82 -11.19
N PRO A 24 2.21 1.64 -11.76
CA PRO A 24 3.43 1.44 -12.56
C PRO A 24 3.49 2.32 -13.80
N VAL A 25 4.71 2.58 -14.29
CA VAL A 25 4.95 3.45 -15.46
C VAL A 25 4.25 2.92 -16.72
N TRP A 26 4.33 1.61 -16.98
CA TRP A 26 3.70 1.00 -18.15
C TRP A 26 2.17 1.13 -18.14
N VAL A 27 1.53 1.15 -16.95
CA VAL A 27 0.08 1.39 -16.81
C VAL A 27 -0.25 2.85 -17.14
N MET A 28 0.58 3.78 -16.66
CA MET A 28 0.43 5.19 -16.98
C MET A 28 0.57 5.44 -18.48
N ALA A 29 1.56 4.82 -19.14
CA ALA A 29 1.76 4.92 -20.58
C ALA A 29 0.56 4.37 -21.36
N LYS A 30 0.08 3.16 -21.00
CA LYS A 30 -1.09 2.53 -21.64
C LYS A 30 -2.36 3.36 -21.52
N THR A 31 -2.53 4.09 -20.42
CA THR A 31 -3.74 4.87 -20.12
C THR A 31 -3.61 6.36 -20.48
N GLY A 32 -2.54 6.77 -21.17
CA GLY A 32 -2.29 8.17 -21.48
C GLY A 32 -2.20 9.06 -20.23
N GLY A 33 -1.76 8.48 -19.10
CA GLY A 33 -1.62 9.19 -17.82
C GLY A 33 -2.91 9.36 -17.02
N ARG A 34 -4.04 8.75 -17.42
CA ARG A 34 -5.29 8.80 -16.64
C ARG A 34 -5.16 8.08 -15.29
N VAL A 35 -4.46 6.93 -15.26
CA VAL A 35 -4.30 6.13 -14.04
C VAL A 35 -2.92 6.40 -13.42
N ARG A 36 -2.82 7.49 -12.64
CA ARG A 36 -1.58 7.89 -11.96
C ARG A 36 -1.53 7.49 -10.50
N THR A 37 -2.64 7.61 -9.78
CA THR A 37 -2.73 7.34 -8.34
C THR A 37 -4.07 6.69 -8.00
N HIS A 38 -4.25 6.28 -6.74
CA HIS A 38 -5.48 5.67 -6.25
C HIS A 38 -5.80 6.17 -4.83
N ALA A 39 -7.09 6.23 -4.49
CA ALA A 39 -7.58 6.74 -3.21
C ALA A 39 -7.11 5.92 -1.98
N LYS A 40 -6.64 4.68 -2.18
CA LYS A 40 -6.23 3.77 -1.09
C LYS A 40 -4.76 3.93 -0.71
N ARG A 41 -4.08 5.01 -1.15
CA ARG A 41 -2.76 5.37 -0.65
C ARG A 41 -2.87 5.86 0.78
N ARG A 42 -1.85 5.53 1.58
CA ARG A 42 -1.84 5.77 3.02
C ARG A 42 -0.51 6.37 3.44
N SER A 43 -0.54 7.31 4.37
CA SER A 43 0.64 7.75 5.13
C SER A 43 0.54 7.24 6.57
N TRP A 44 1.67 6.81 7.14
CA TRP A 44 1.74 6.31 8.52
C TRP A 44 1.41 7.38 9.55
N ARG A 45 1.64 8.67 9.24
CA ARG A 45 1.29 9.80 10.11
C ARG A 45 -0.21 10.11 10.09
N ARG A 46 -0.87 9.89 8.94
CA ARG A 46 -2.28 10.30 8.74
C ARG A 46 -3.29 9.17 8.95
N GLN A 47 -2.93 7.91 8.68
CA GLN A 47 -3.85 6.78 8.87
C GLN A 47 -3.11 5.56 9.45
N ARG A 48 -3.71 4.97 10.49
CA ARG A 48 -3.19 3.79 11.19
C ARG A 48 -3.69 2.50 10.53
N ILE A 49 -2.85 1.47 10.54
CA ILE A 49 -3.26 0.12 10.11
C ILE A 49 -3.99 -0.53 11.29
N LYS A 50 -5.25 -0.90 11.10
CA LYS A 50 -5.97 -1.72 12.08
C LYS A 50 -5.54 -3.19 11.89
N PRO A 51 -5.02 -3.87 12.93
CA PRO A 51 -4.64 -5.28 12.88
C PRO A 51 -5.84 -6.21 12.64
#